data_AF-A0A356HUK6-F1
#
_entry.id   AF-A0A356HUK6-F1
#
_cell.length_a   1.000
_cell.length_b   1.000
_cell.length_c   1.000
_cell.angle_alpha   90.00
_cell.angle_beta   90.00
_cell.angle_gamma   90.00
#
_symmetry.space_group_name_H-M   'P 1'
#
loop_
_entity.id
_entity.type
_entity.pdbx_description
1 polymer ?
#
loop_
_entity_poly.entity_id
_entity_poly.type
_entity_poly.pdbx_seq_one_letter_code
_entity_poly.pdbx_strand_id
1 'polypeptide(L)'
;MGKDISSPIPLPDFIAFSVSLIFLVHPIQTQAVSYITQRFTSLATFFYLLALVLYIKARLKGTEAKRLKGRFNLFPFSPLYLLSLFSAVLAMKTKEISFTLPFVIFLYEFTFFSNQGLRIKSRLLYLLPFLLTLLIIPLTFLWAQNIGGVAPAHDVGEMIMKLQLLEMKDLSRYTYLMTQFRVIITYMRLLILPVNQIFEYDFPLSKSLFEPSTFISVLFILSTLVFTIHLYVQSLKKDNGLRKIISFGILWFFITLSIESSIISIKDVIFEHRLYLPSVGFILSATTSLFYGFGYLEKRLNRPLWNHVLATVIIAAFVLSFATYKRNILWSDSYLMHLDNVNKAPNRAVPHNNLGNAYNSKGQYDRAIED
;
A
#
# COMPACT_ATOMS: atom_id res chain seq x y z
N MET A 1 -4.03 3.62 44.09
CA MET A 1 -2.54 3.60 44.07
C MET A 1 -2.10 2.47 43.15
N GLY A 2 -2.32 2.63 41.83
CA GLY A 2 -1.93 1.64 40.83
C GLY A 2 -0.53 1.98 40.37
N LYS A 3 0.43 1.07 40.57
CA LYS A 3 1.79 1.23 40.04
C LYS A 3 1.67 1.37 38.52
N ASP A 4 1.94 2.59 38.04
CA ASP A 4 2.37 2.83 36.68
C ASP A 4 3.54 1.87 36.43
N ILE A 5 3.30 0.84 35.62
CA ILE A 5 4.40 0.10 35.01
C ILE A 5 4.92 1.05 33.94
N SER A 6 5.73 2.01 34.38
CA SER A 6 6.57 2.84 33.54
C SER A 6 7.57 1.90 32.86
N SER A 7 7.16 1.28 31.75
CA SER A 7 8.13 0.76 30.80
C SER A 7 9.11 1.90 30.49
N PRO A 8 10.44 1.73 30.64
CA PRO A 8 11.44 2.80 30.53
C PRO A 8 11.62 3.33 29.09
N ILE A 9 10.68 3.03 28.19
CA ILE A 9 10.82 3.13 26.75
C ILE A 9 9.52 3.69 26.16
N PRO A 10 9.57 4.72 25.30
CA PRO A 10 8.38 5.21 24.60
C PRO A 10 7.92 4.18 23.57
N LEU A 11 6.97 3.32 23.96
CA LEU A 11 6.31 2.33 23.09
C LEU A 11 5.91 2.86 21.69
N PRO A 12 5.40 4.10 21.53
CA PRO A 12 5.07 4.64 20.21
C PRO A 12 6.29 4.75 19.28
N ASP A 13 7.45 5.16 19.79
CA ASP A 13 8.66 5.35 18.98
C ASP A 13 9.20 4.01 18.48
N PHE A 14 9.13 2.97 19.31
CA PHE A 14 9.51 1.62 18.92
C PHE A 14 8.57 1.00 17.89
N ILE A 15 7.27 1.24 18.01
CA ILE A 15 6.31 0.82 16.96
C ILE A 15 6.65 1.53 15.65
N ALA A 16 6.84 2.85 15.68
CA ALA A 16 7.19 3.63 14.49
C ALA A 16 8.49 3.17 13.83
N PHE A 17 9.53 2.94 14.64
CA PHE A 17 10.81 2.39 14.18
C PHE A 17 10.64 1.00 13.57
N SER A 18 9.93 0.09 14.25
CA SER A 18 9.71 -1.28 13.79
C SER A 18 8.94 -1.31 12.47
N VAL A 19 7.88 -0.50 12.34
CA VAL A 19 7.11 -0.36 11.09
C VAL A 19 7.99 0.14 9.95
N SER A 20 8.81 1.16 10.21
CA SER A 20 9.71 1.73 9.20
C SER A 20 10.80 0.74 8.78
N LEU A 21 11.39 0.02 9.74
CA LEU A 21 12.41 -0.99 9.50
C LEU A 21 11.85 -2.14 8.66
N ILE A 22 10.72 -2.72 9.07
CA ILE A 22 10.08 -3.83 8.35
C ILE A 22 9.67 -3.39 6.94
N PHE A 23 9.11 -2.18 6.77
CA PHE A 23 8.78 -1.64 5.45
C PHE A 23 10.01 -1.53 4.55
N LEU A 24 11.12 -0.98 5.08
CA LEU A 24 12.36 -0.75 4.35
C LEU A 24 12.97 -2.07 3.84
N VAL A 25 12.96 -3.12 4.67
CA VAL A 25 13.65 -4.38 4.36
C VAL A 25 12.76 -5.44 3.72
N HIS A 26 11.49 -5.14 3.45
CA HIS A 26 10.54 -6.13 2.92
C HIS A 26 10.80 -6.42 1.42
N PRO A 27 10.92 -7.69 1.00
CA PRO A 27 11.28 -8.03 -0.38
C PRO A 27 10.19 -7.73 -1.41
N ILE A 28 8.94 -7.51 -0.97
CA ILE A 28 7.85 -7.03 -1.83
C ILE A 28 8.15 -5.67 -2.47
N GLN A 29 9.00 -4.86 -1.83
CA GLN A 29 9.33 -3.53 -2.34
C GLN A 29 10.23 -3.59 -3.59
N THR A 30 10.92 -4.71 -3.82
CA THR A 30 11.92 -4.85 -4.89
C THR A 30 11.36 -4.53 -6.27
N GLN A 31 10.13 -4.98 -6.59
CA GLN A 31 9.53 -4.68 -7.90
C GLN A 31 9.21 -3.19 -8.06
N ALA A 32 8.81 -2.48 -7.01
CA ALA A 32 8.50 -1.05 -7.12
C ALA A 32 9.74 -0.15 -7.14
N VAL A 33 10.87 -0.62 -6.59
CA VAL A 33 12.11 0.15 -6.48
C VAL A 33 13.09 -0.18 -7.61
N SER A 34 13.29 -1.45 -7.92
CA SER A 34 14.31 -1.91 -8.89
C SER A 34 13.79 -1.88 -10.33
N TYR A 35 12.50 -2.14 -10.55
CA TYR A 35 11.92 -2.10 -11.90
C TYR A 35 11.77 -0.64 -12.37
N ILE A 36 12.46 -0.29 -13.45
CA ILE A 36 12.52 1.09 -13.99
C ILE A 36 11.12 1.66 -14.21
N THR A 37 10.22 0.89 -14.84
CA THR A 37 8.85 1.32 -15.08
C THR A 37 8.17 1.66 -13.76
N GLN A 38 8.27 0.84 -12.73
CA GLN A 38 7.51 1.04 -11.49
C GLN A 38 8.10 2.07 -10.51
N ARG A 39 9.16 2.79 -10.88
CA ARG A 39 9.70 3.92 -10.08
C ARG A 39 8.64 5.01 -9.83
N PHE A 40 7.68 5.18 -10.74
CA PHE A 40 6.56 6.10 -10.52
C PHE A 40 5.65 5.65 -9.35
N THR A 41 5.54 4.35 -9.06
CA THR A 41 4.83 3.84 -7.86
C THR A 41 5.51 4.30 -6.58
N SER A 42 6.85 4.18 -6.52
CA SER A 42 7.65 4.63 -5.39
C SER A 42 7.57 6.15 -5.20
N LEU A 43 7.64 6.92 -6.29
CA LEU A 43 7.53 8.39 -6.26
C LEU A 43 6.12 8.86 -5.86
N ALA A 44 5.07 8.24 -6.39
CA ALA A 44 3.70 8.54 -6.00
C ALA A 44 3.48 8.29 -4.51
N THR A 45 3.99 7.17 -4.00
CA THR A 45 3.93 6.81 -2.57
C THR A 45 4.68 7.81 -1.69
N PHE A 46 5.84 8.31 -2.12
CA PHE A 46 6.55 9.36 -1.41
C PHE A 46 5.69 10.62 -1.26
N PHE A 47 5.14 11.14 -2.36
CA PHE A 47 4.29 12.34 -2.31
C PHE A 47 2.98 12.09 -1.54
N TYR A 48 2.42 10.89 -1.62
CA TYR A 48 1.24 10.48 -0.86
C TYR A 48 1.48 10.54 0.64
N LEU A 49 2.55 9.89 1.12
CA LEU A 49 2.91 9.86 2.54
C LEU A 49 3.34 11.25 3.02
N LEU A 50 4.06 12.01 2.20
CA LEU A 50 4.45 13.38 2.50
C LEU A 50 3.21 14.28 2.68
N ALA A 51 2.22 14.18 1.78
CA ALA A 51 0.97 14.91 1.90
C ALA A 51 0.28 14.60 3.23
N LEU A 52 0.15 13.33 3.58
CA LEU A 52 -0.48 12.91 4.83
C LEU A 52 0.30 13.42 6.06
N VAL A 53 1.62 13.23 6.12
CA VAL A 53 2.45 13.67 7.26
C VAL A 53 2.37 15.19 7.43
N LEU A 54 2.42 15.95 6.34
CA LEU A 54 2.31 17.40 6.38
C LEU A 54 0.91 17.86 6.84
N TYR A 55 -0.15 17.18 6.39
CA TYR A 55 -1.51 17.42 6.88
C TYR A 55 -1.60 17.20 8.39
N ILE A 56 -1.07 16.08 8.88
CA ILE A 56 -1.07 15.74 10.31
C ILE A 56 -0.29 16.79 11.10
N LYS A 57 0.90 17.17 10.65
CA LYS A 57 1.73 18.20 11.31
C LYS A 57 1.03 19.57 11.31
N ALA A 58 0.39 19.97 10.22
CA ALA A 58 -0.42 21.18 10.14
C ALA A 58 -1.56 21.15 11.16
N ARG A 59 -2.26 20.02 11.23
CA ARG A 59 -3.41 19.81 12.11
C ARG A 59 -3.03 19.84 13.59
N LEU A 60 -1.91 19.20 13.96
CA LEU A 60 -1.38 19.22 15.33
C LEU A 60 -0.99 20.63 15.78
N LYS A 61 -0.25 21.38 14.94
CA LYS A 61 0.10 22.79 15.23
C LYS A 61 -1.13 23.68 15.37
N GLY A 62 -2.15 23.46 14.53
CA GLY A 62 -3.42 24.17 14.62
C GLY A 62 -4.14 23.97 15.95
N THR A 63 -4.20 22.72 16.41
CA THR A 63 -4.81 22.38 17.70
C THR A 63 -4.05 22.98 18.88
N GLU A 64 -2.72 22.99 18.84
CA GLU A 64 -1.89 23.64 19.85
C GLU A 64 -2.12 25.17 19.89
N ALA A 65 -2.17 25.82 18.72
CA ALA A 65 -2.45 27.25 18.62
C ALA A 65 -3.85 27.62 19.14
N LYS A 66 -4.87 26.79 18.88
CA LYS A 66 -6.23 26.97 19.43
C LYS A 66 -6.22 26.87 20.95
N ARG A 67 -5.47 25.92 21.52
CA ARG A 67 -5.34 25.73 22.98
C ARG A 67 -4.64 26.91 23.66
N LEU A 68 -3.58 27.45 23.04
CA LEU A 68 -2.76 28.51 23.64
C LEU A 68 -3.33 29.92 23.48
N LYS A 69 -3.99 30.23 22.36
CA LYS A 69 -4.30 31.63 21.98
C LYS A 69 -5.78 31.92 21.78
N GLY A 70 -6.68 30.94 21.96
CA GLY A 70 -8.13 31.12 21.80
C GLY A 70 -8.58 31.62 20.41
N ARG A 71 -7.68 31.67 19.43
CA ARG A 71 -7.91 32.24 18.10
C ARG A 71 -8.63 31.26 17.17
N PHE A 72 -9.19 31.80 16.09
CA PHE A 72 -9.67 31.05 14.93
C PHE A 72 -8.62 30.04 14.46
N ASN A 73 -9.10 28.86 14.03
CA ASN A 73 -8.26 27.74 13.65
C ASN A 73 -7.61 28.02 12.27
N LEU A 74 -6.44 28.66 12.27
CA LEU A 74 -5.71 29.09 11.05
C LEU A 74 -4.88 27.98 10.38
N PHE A 75 -4.97 26.72 10.84
CA PHE A 75 -4.20 25.62 10.25
C PHE A 75 -4.37 25.39 8.74
N PRO A 76 -5.54 25.60 8.09
CA PRO A 76 -5.66 25.46 6.64
C PRO A 76 -4.85 26.51 5.87
N PHE A 77 -4.42 27.60 6.53
CA PHE A 77 -3.52 28.61 5.95
C PHE A 77 -2.06 28.40 6.38
N SER A 78 -1.76 27.31 7.08
CA SER A 78 -0.38 27.01 7.44
C SER A 78 0.41 26.61 6.18
N PRO A 79 1.70 26.98 6.07
CA PRO A 79 2.56 26.53 4.97
C PRO A 79 2.60 25.01 4.82
N LEU A 80 2.47 24.28 5.94
CA LEU A 80 2.42 22.81 5.96
C LEU A 80 1.15 22.26 5.28
N TYR A 81 0.01 22.90 5.47
CA TYR A 81 -1.24 22.49 4.81
C TYR A 81 -1.17 22.74 3.30
N LEU A 82 -0.64 23.89 2.88
CA LEU A 82 -0.45 24.19 1.45
C LEU A 82 0.55 23.23 0.81
N LEU A 83 1.66 22.92 1.48
CA LEU A 83 2.63 21.94 1.01
C LEU A 83 2.06 20.51 0.98
N SER A 84 1.16 20.18 1.91
CA SER A 84 0.40 18.92 1.90
C SER A 84 -0.49 18.82 0.66
N LEU A 85 -1.25 19.87 0.35
CA LEU A 85 -2.11 19.91 -0.84
C LEU A 85 -1.28 19.87 -2.13
N PHE A 86 -0.16 20.59 -2.19
CA PHE A 86 0.77 20.54 -3.31
C PHE A 86 1.34 19.13 -3.51
N SER A 87 1.76 18.47 -2.42
CA SER A 87 2.23 17.08 -2.47
C SER A 87 1.12 16.13 -2.94
N ALA A 88 -0.13 16.35 -2.53
CA ALA A 88 -1.26 15.57 -3.01
C ALA A 88 -1.45 15.70 -4.54
N VAL A 89 -1.33 16.91 -5.09
CA VAL A 89 -1.39 17.15 -6.54
C VAL A 89 -0.25 16.42 -7.25
N LEU A 90 0.98 16.49 -6.74
CA LEU A 90 2.12 15.77 -7.31
C LEU A 90 1.91 14.25 -7.31
N ALA A 91 1.37 13.69 -6.22
CA ALA A 91 1.03 12.28 -6.13
C ALA A 91 0.02 11.87 -7.22
N MET A 92 -1.05 12.66 -7.40
CA MET A 92 -2.10 12.43 -8.43
C MET A 92 -1.56 12.56 -9.85
N LYS A 93 -0.56 13.41 -10.07
CA LYS A 93 0.13 13.56 -11.37
C LYS A 93 1.20 12.51 -11.62
N THR A 94 1.53 11.68 -10.63
CA THR A 94 2.55 10.63 -10.74
C THR A 94 1.93 9.27 -11.06
N LYS A 95 0.92 8.83 -10.27
CA LYS A 95 0.24 7.54 -10.47
C LYS A 95 -1.19 7.57 -9.95
N GLU A 96 -2.07 6.83 -10.61
CA GLU A 96 -3.50 6.70 -10.32
C GLU A 96 -3.81 6.14 -8.92
N ILE A 97 -2.90 5.38 -8.30
CA ILE A 97 -3.06 4.87 -6.91
C ILE A 97 -3.31 6.00 -5.90
N SER A 98 -2.83 7.21 -6.21
CA SER A 98 -2.98 8.40 -5.38
C SER A 98 -4.42 8.88 -5.29
N PHE A 99 -5.34 8.40 -6.16
CA PHE A 99 -6.77 8.66 -6.07
C PHE A 99 -7.33 8.35 -4.67
N THR A 100 -6.69 7.42 -3.95
CA THR A 100 -7.09 7.00 -2.60
C THR A 100 -6.73 8.00 -1.49
N LEU A 101 -5.86 8.98 -1.76
CA LEU A 101 -5.31 9.90 -0.77
C LEU A 101 -6.38 10.71 -0.01
N PRO A 102 -7.38 11.33 -0.66
CA PRO A 102 -8.40 12.09 0.06
C PRO A 102 -9.22 11.23 1.03
N PHE A 103 -9.45 9.95 0.69
CA PHE A 103 -10.15 9.00 1.55
C PHE A 103 -9.31 8.61 2.77
N VAL A 104 -7.99 8.47 2.60
CA VAL A 104 -7.07 8.20 3.72
C VAL A 104 -6.94 9.42 4.64
N ILE A 105 -6.83 10.64 4.11
CA ILE A 105 -6.82 11.86 4.92
C ILE A 105 -8.13 12.01 5.68
N PHE A 106 -9.26 11.75 5.03
CA PHE A 106 -10.58 11.70 5.68
C PHE A 106 -10.58 10.67 6.81
N LEU A 107 -10.18 9.43 6.54
CA LEU A 107 -10.12 8.37 7.54
C LEU A 107 -9.24 8.77 8.74
N TYR A 108 -8.09 9.39 8.50
CA TYR A 108 -7.19 9.86 9.54
C TYR A 108 -7.85 10.96 10.40
N GLU A 109 -8.46 11.98 9.77
CA GLU A 109 -9.12 13.10 10.47
C GLU A 109 -10.22 12.62 11.41
N PHE A 110 -11.03 11.65 10.98
CA PHE A 110 -12.11 11.10 11.80
C PHE A 110 -11.63 10.09 12.84
N THR A 111 -10.54 9.36 12.58
CA THR A 111 -10.01 8.36 13.52
C THR A 111 -9.25 9.02 14.67
N PHE A 112 -8.34 9.95 14.37
CA PHE A 112 -7.37 10.47 15.34
C PHE A 112 -7.71 11.87 15.86
N PHE A 113 -8.49 12.65 15.12
CA PHE A 113 -8.83 14.02 15.53
C PHE A 113 -10.28 14.22 15.96
N SER A 114 -11.09 13.15 16.09
CA SER A 114 -12.52 13.21 16.47
C SER A 114 -12.79 13.98 17.77
N ASN A 115 -11.97 13.78 18.81
CA ASN A 115 -12.19 14.35 20.15
C ASN A 115 -11.75 15.82 20.32
N GLN A 116 -11.30 16.50 19.26
CA GLN A 116 -10.73 17.85 19.35
C GLN A 116 -11.74 19.00 19.26
N GLY A 117 -13.04 18.71 19.42
CA GLY A 117 -14.10 19.73 19.51
C GLY A 117 -14.29 20.60 18.26
N LEU A 118 -13.80 20.18 17.09
CA LEU A 118 -14.15 20.81 15.82
C LEU A 118 -15.51 20.30 15.34
N ARG A 119 -16.39 21.25 15.00
CA ARG A 119 -17.66 20.97 14.33
C ARG A 119 -17.42 20.25 13.01
N ILE A 120 -18.30 19.31 12.68
CA ILE A 120 -18.23 18.50 11.45
C ILE A 120 -18.10 19.38 10.20
N LYS A 121 -18.86 20.49 10.13
CA LYS A 121 -18.82 21.43 8.99
C LYS A 121 -17.43 22.02 8.76
N SER A 122 -16.74 22.41 9.84
CA SER A 122 -15.37 22.96 9.74
C SER A 122 -14.39 21.91 9.22
N ARG A 123 -14.51 20.65 9.67
CA ARG A 123 -13.67 19.55 9.16
C ARG A 123 -13.88 19.34 7.67
N LEU A 124 -15.14 19.30 7.23
CA LEU A 124 -15.45 19.13 5.81
C LEU A 124 -14.90 20.28 4.95
N LEU A 125 -14.95 21.53 5.44
CA LEU A 125 -14.33 22.67 4.74
C LEU A 125 -12.81 22.50 4.60
N TYR A 126 -12.12 21.95 5.60
CA TYR A 126 -10.68 21.67 5.54
C TYR A 126 -10.32 20.41 4.76
N LEU A 127 -11.28 19.54 4.47
CA LEU A 127 -11.09 18.37 3.63
C LEU A 127 -11.45 18.66 2.17
N LEU A 128 -12.27 19.69 1.92
CA LEU A 128 -12.76 20.04 0.59
C LEU A 128 -11.61 20.23 -0.43
N PRO A 129 -10.51 20.95 -0.15
CA PRO A 129 -9.41 21.06 -1.12
C PRO A 129 -8.81 19.70 -1.51
N PHE A 130 -8.69 18.76 -0.57
CA PHE A 130 -8.24 17.40 -0.87
C PHE A 130 -9.29 16.61 -1.66
N LEU A 131 -10.57 16.74 -1.34
CA LEU A 131 -11.65 16.11 -2.12
C LEU A 131 -11.67 16.62 -3.56
N LEU A 132 -11.39 17.90 -3.79
CA LEU A 132 -11.29 18.47 -5.14
C LEU A 132 -10.13 17.88 -5.94
N THR A 133 -9.07 17.37 -5.30
CA THR A 133 -7.99 16.65 -6.02
C THR A 133 -8.46 15.36 -6.68
N LEU A 134 -9.60 14.78 -6.26
CA LEU A 134 -10.20 13.60 -6.93
C LEU A 134 -10.54 13.86 -8.40
N LEU A 135 -10.74 15.14 -8.78
CA LEU A 135 -11.03 15.51 -10.16
C LEU A 135 -9.78 15.43 -11.06
N ILE A 136 -8.57 15.46 -10.51
CA ILE A 136 -7.33 15.54 -11.29
C ILE A 136 -7.18 14.33 -12.21
N ILE A 137 -7.34 13.12 -11.69
CA ILE A 137 -7.14 11.88 -12.46
C ILE A 137 -8.21 11.73 -13.56
N PRO A 138 -9.53 11.77 -13.26
CA PRO A 138 -10.57 11.69 -14.29
C PRO A 138 -10.46 12.78 -15.35
N LEU A 139 -10.18 14.03 -14.97
CA LEU A 139 -10.01 15.12 -15.94
C LEU A 139 -8.77 14.92 -16.81
N THR A 140 -7.69 14.36 -16.26
CA THR A 140 -6.50 14.01 -17.05
C THR A 140 -6.82 12.92 -18.07
N PHE A 141 -7.59 11.88 -17.69
CA PHE A 141 -8.05 10.85 -18.62
C PHE A 141 -8.99 11.40 -19.71
N LEU A 142 -9.96 12.24 -19.35
CA LEU A 142 -10.89 12.85 -20.31
C LEU A 142 -10.15 13.76 -21.29
N TRP A 143 -9.19 14.54 -20.81
CA TRP A 143 -8.36 15.40 -21.65
C TRP A 143 -7.51 14.59 -22.63
N ALA A 144 -6.93 13.47 -22.18
CA ALA A 144 -6.18 12.55 -23.03
C ALA A 144 -7.03 11.92 -24.14
N GLN A 145 -8.30 11.61 -23.86
CA GLN A 145 -9.22 11.06 -24.86
C GLN A 145 -9.67 12.11 -25.88
N ASN A 146 -9.93 13.35 -25.44
CA ASN A 146 -10.38 14.43 -26.32
C ASN A 146 -9.29 14.98 -27.24
N ILE A 147 -8.02 14.92 -26.84
CA ILE A 147 -6.86 15.23 -27.71
C ILE A 147 -6.51 14.01 -28.59
N GLY A 148 -7.01 12.82 -28.24
CA GLY A 148 -6.80 11.55 -28.93
C GLY A 148 -7.49 11.40 -30.29
N GLY A 149 -7.91 12.48 -30.93
CA GLY A 149 -8.15 12.51 -32.38
C GLY A 149 -6.81 12.52 -33.12
N VAL A 150 -6.27 11.35 -33.44
CA VAL A 150 -5.19 11.11 -34.44
C VAL A 150 -3.82 11.79 -34.18
N ALA A 151 -3.63 12.56 -33.11
CA ALA A 151 -2.31 13.15 -32.82
C ALA A 151 -1.33 12.11 -32.20
N PRO A 152 -0.05 12.08 -32.66
CA PRO A 152 1.02 11.33 -31.99
C PRO A 152 1.14 11.79 -30.53
N ALA A 153 1.43 10.87 -29.62
CA ALA A 153 1.70 11.25 -28.23
C ALA A 153 2.85 12.27 -28.20
N HIS A 154 2.57 13.49 -27.73
CA HIS A 154 3.55 14.58 -27.78
C HIS A 154 4.56 14.53 -26.62
N ASP A 155 4.31 13.67 -25.62
CA ASP A 155 5.19 13.43 -24.48
C ASP A 155 5.08 11.97 -23.99
N VAL A 156 6.14 11.50 -23.33
CA VAL A 156 6.28 10.17 -22.72
C VAL A 156 5.13 9.85 -21.77
N GLY A 157 4.63 10.85 -21.03
CA GLY A 157 3.49 10.68 -20.13
C GLY A 157 2.20 10.28 -20.85
N GLU A 158 1.94 10.85 -22.04
CA GLU A 158 0.78 10.51 -22.85
C GLU A 158 0.92 9.10 -23.46
N MET A 159 2.13 8.72 -23.86
CA MET A 159 2.42 7.37 -24.36
C MET A 159 2.18 6.29 -23.30
N ILE A 160 2.70 6.49 -22.08
CA ILE A 160 2.51 5.55 -20.96
C ILE A 160 1.02 5.38 -20.66
N MET A 161 0.26 6.47 -20.64
CA MET A 161 -1.19 6.42 -20.38
C MET A 161 -1.96 5.71 -21.51
N LYS A 162 -1.61 5.94 -22.78
CA LYS A 162 -2.20 5.21 -23.92
C LYS A 162 -1.94 3.70 -23.81
N LEU A 163 -0.72 3.29 -23.42
CA LEU A 163 -0.38 1.89 -23.19
C LEU A 163 -1.21 1.28 -22.05
N GLN A 164 -1.36 1.97 -20.92
CA GLN A 164 -2.21 1.52 -19.81
C GLN A 164 -3.67 1.34 -20.21
N LEU A 165 -4.21 2.20 -21.09
CA LEU A 165 -5.59 2.07 -21.59
C LEU A 165 -5.76 0.86 -22.53
N LEU A 166 -4.72 0.49 -23.28
CA LEU A 166 -4.74 -0.70 -24.14
C LEU A 166 -4.73 -1.99 -23.32
N GLU A 167 -4.06 -2.00 -22.16
CA GLU A 167 -4.03 -3.14 -21.22
C GLU A 167 -5.39 -3.46 -20.58
N MET A 168 -6.39 -2.57 -20.67
CA MET A 168 -7.71 -2.75 -20.04
C MET A 168 -8.71 -3.58 -20.85
N LYS A 169 -8.36 -4.07 -22.06
CA LYS A 169 -9.36 -4.53 -23.04
C LYS A 169 -9.67 -6.04 -23.12
N ASP A 170 -8.93 -6.91 -22.45
CA ASP A 170 -9.03 -8.35 -22.78
C ASP A 170 -9.81 -9.23 -21.79
N LEU A 171 -10.06 -8.79 -20.54
CA LEU A 171 -10.70 -9.62 -19.51
C LEU A 171 -12.05 -9.04 -19.03
N SER A 172 -13.07 -9.90 -18.93
CA SER A 172 -14.37 -9.56 -18.34
C SER A 172 -14.19 -9.00 -16.92
N ARG A 173 -14.82 -7.85 -16.65
CA ARG A 173 -14.76 -7.18 -15.33
C ARG A 173 -15.24 -8.08 -14.19
N TYR A 174 -16.21 -8.95 -14.47
CA TYR A 174 -16.70 -9.91 -13.48
C TYR A 174 -15.61 -10.94 -13.14
N THR A 175 -15.05 -11.60 -14.15
CA THR A 175 -13.93 -12.56 -13.98
C THR A 175 -12.73 -11.91 -13.29
N TYR A 176 -12.40 -10.67 -13.67
CA TYR A 176 -11.35 -9.89 -13.00
C TYR A 176 -11.65 -9.74 -11.51
N LEU A 177 -12.83 -9.21 -11.14
CA LEU A 177 -13.23 -9.01 -9.76
C LEU A 177 -13.23 -10.31 -8.95
N MET A 178 -13.74 -11.40 -9.52
CA MET A 178 -13.73 -12.72 -8.88
C MET A 178 -12.30 -13.18 -8.58
N THR A 179 -11.40 -12.98 -9.55
CA THR A 179 -9.98 -13.28 -9.41
C THR A 179 -9.33 -12.38 -8.35
N GLN A 180 -9.69 -11.10 -8.28
CA GLN A 180 -9.12 -10.14 -7.33
C GLN A 180 -9.34 -10.54 -5.87
N PHE A 181 -10.46 -11.18 -5.51
CA PHE A 181 -10.65 -11.69 -4.15
C PHE A 181 -9.55 -12.67 -3.75
N ARG A 182 -9.15 -13.58 -4.64
CA ARG A 182 -8.05 -14.54 -4.41
C ARG A 182 -6.67 -13.86 -4.45
N VAL A 183 -6.53 -12.85 -5.31
CA VAL A 183 -5.30 -12.05 -5.40
C VAL A 183 -5.05 -11.30 -4.09
N ILE A 184 -6.08 -10.71 -3.46
CA ILE A 184 -5.95 -10.04 -2.15
C ILE A 184 -5.41 -11.01 -1.09
N ILE A 185 -5.88 -12.25 -1.04
CA ILE A 185 -5.34 -13.28 -0.12
C ILE A 185 -3.88 -13.58 -0.44
N THR A 186 -3.55 -13.69 -1.73
CA THR A 186 -2.17 -13.92 -2.17
C THR A 186 -1.25 -12.77 -1.77
N TYR A 187 -1.73 -11.53 -1.89
CA TYR A 187 -1.02 -10.35 -1.44
C TYR A 187 -0.78 -10.32 0.06
N MET A 188 -1.79 -10.63 0.86
CA MET A 188 -1.63 -10.75 2.31
C MET A 188 -0.62 -11.85 2.67
N ARG A 189 -0.67 -12.99 1.95
CA ARG A 189 0.33 -14.06 2.09
C ARG A 189 1.73 -13.55 1.75
N LEU A 190 1.92 -12.81 0.66
CA LEU A 190 3.21 -12.26 0.27
C LEU A 190 3.76 -11.23 1.27
N LEU A 191 2.89 -10.50 1.99
CA LEU A 191 3.29 -9.56 3.04
C LEU A 191 3.68 -10.21 4.37
N ILE A 192 3.21 -11.43 4.63
CA ILE A 192 3.59 -12.21 5.83
C ILE A 192 4.76 -13.14 5.51
N LEU A 193 4.68 -13.80 4.35
CA LEU A 193 5.60 -14.83 3.88
C LEU A 193 5.89 -14.58 2.39
N PRO A 194 6.90 -13.75 2.06
CA PRO A 194 7.26 -13.38 0.69
C PRO A 194 8.00 -14.52 -0.04
N VAL A 195 7.35 -15.66 -0.15
CA VAL A 195 7.87 -16.85 -0.84
C VAL A 195 7.19 -17.00 -2.20
N ASN A 196 7.94 -17.49 -3.18
CA ASN A 196 7.52 -17.63 -4.58
C ASN A 196 7.13 -16.29 -5.22
N GLN A 197 7.95 -15.27 -4.98
CA GLN A 197 7.90 -14.02 -5.72
C GLN A 197 8.36 -14.22 -7.17
N ILE A 198 7.64 -13.64 -8.12
CA ILE A 198 7.79 -13.81 -9.57
C ILE A 198 7.51 -12.45 -10.23
N PHE A 199 8.16 -12.15 -11.36
CA PHE A 199 7.92 -10.90 -12.09
C PHE A 199 6.56 -10.94 -12.81
N GLU A 200 6.26 -12.07 -13.45
CA GLU A 200 4.98 -12.35 -14.11
C GLU A 200 4.34 -13.63 -13.58
N TYR A 201 3.18 -13.48 -12.93
CA TYR A 201 2.46 -14.62 -12.37
C TYR A 201 1.58 -15.29 -13.43
N ASP A 202 1.58 -16.61 -13.44
CA ASP A 202 0.54 -17.43 -14.07
C ASP A 202 -0.61 -17.64 -13.06
N PHE A 203 -1.38 -16.59 -12.79
CA PHE A 203 -2.43 -16.64 -11.77
C PHE A 203 -3.75 -17.19 -12.35
N PRO A 204 -4.33 -18.25 -11.76
CA PRO A 204 -5.55 -18.86 -12.29
C PRO A 204 -6.74 -17.92 -12.14
N LEU A 205 -7.45 -17.68 -13.25
CA LEU A 205 -8.65 -16.86 -13.29
C LEU A 205 -9.82 -17.57 -12.60
N SER A 206 -10.61 -16.79 -11.86
CA SER A 206 -11.85 -17.25 -11.25
C SER A 206 -13.05 -16.71 -12.01
N LYS A 207 -13.97 -17.61 -12.37
CA LYS A 207 -15.15 -17.34 -13.20
C LYS A 207 -16.44 -17.28 -12.38
N SER A 208 -16.41 -17.70 -11.11
CA SER A 208 -17.59 -17.69 -10.22
C SER A 208 -17.23 -17.39 -8.77
N LEU A 209 -18.16 -16.74 -8.06
CA LEU A 209 -18.11 -16.55 -6.61
C LEU A 209 -18.13 -17.88 -5.83
N PHE A 210 -18.77 -18.91 -6.40
CA PHE A 210 -18.98 -20.20 -5.74
C PHE A 210 -17.85 -21.20 -5.98
N GLU A 211 -16.82 -20.82 -6.72
CA GLU A 211 -15.57 -21.58 -6.71
C GLU A 211 -15.02 -21.59 -5.27
N PRO A 212 -14.64 -22.76 -4.71
CA PRO A 212 -14.27 -22.87 -3.30
C PRO A 212 -13.19 -21.87 -2.87
N SER A 213 -12.16 -21.66 -3.70
CA SER A 213 -11.08 -20.71 -3.43
C SER A 213 -11.55 -19.25 -3.41
N THR A 214 -12.45 -18.88 -4.32
CA THR A 214 -13.01 -17.52 -4.40
C THR A 214 -13.92 -17.26 -3.21
N PHE A 215 -14.81 -18.22 -2.93
CA PHE A 215 -15.75 -18.13 -1.82
C PHE A 215 -15.04 -17.98 -0.47
N ILE A 216 -14.03 -18.82 -0.19
CA ILE A 216 -13.22 -18.74 1.03
C ILE A 216 -12.49 -17.40 1.11
N SER A 217 -11.97 -16.90 -0.01
CA SER A 217 -11.29 -15.59 -0.05
C SER A 217 -12.24 -14.44 0.29
N VAL A 218 -13.46 -14.46 -0.26
CA VAL A 218 -14.51 -13.47 0.05
C VAL A 218 -14.88 -13.53 1.53
N LEU A 219 -15.12 -14.73 2.08
CA LEU A 219 -15.44 -14.89 3.50
C LEU A 219 -14.31 -14.37 4.40
N PHE A 220 -13.05 -14.67 4.05
CA PHE A 220 -11.90 -14.17 4.79
C PHE A 220 -11.83 -12.63 4.77
N ILE A 221 -11.99 -12.00 3.61
CA ILE A 221 -12.00 -10.55 3.48
C ILE A 221 -13.14 -9.92 4.30
N LEU A 222 -14.36 -10.45 4.17
CA LEU A 222 -15.51 -9.97 4.93
C LEU A 222 -15.30 -10.11 6.44
N SER A 223 -14.78 -11.26 6.90
CA SER A 223 -14.47 -11.48 8.31
C SER A 223 -13.42 -10.49 8.83
N THR A 224 -12.40 -10.17 8.02
CA THR A 224 -11.36 -9.20 8.35
C THR A 224 -11.95 -7.78 8.47
N LEU A 225 -12.85 -7.39 7.55
CA LEU A 225 -13.52 -6.10 7.60
C LEU A 225 -14.45 -5.97 8.82
N VAL A 226 -15.24 -7.01 9.12
CA VAL A 226 -16.10 -7.05 10.31
C VAL A 226 -15.27 -6.94 11.59
N PHE A 227 -14.17 -7.71 11.67
CA PHE A 227 -13.24 -7.63 12.80
C PHE A 227 -12.63 -6.23 12.94
N THR A 228 -12.27 -5.60 11.84
CA THR A 228 -11.70 -4.24 11.81
C THR A 228 -12.69 -3.20 12.33
N ILE A 229 -13.95 -3.27 11.89
CA ILE A 229 -15.03 -2.39 12.38
C ILE A 229 -15.26 -2.62 13.88
N HIS A 230 -15.28 -3.87 14.32
CA HIS A 230 -15.43 -4.22 15.72
C HIS A 230 -14.30 -3.64 16.59
N LEU A 231 -13.05 -3.80 16.16
CA LEU A 231 -11.89 -3.20 16.82
C LEU A 231 -11.98 -1.66 16.85
N TYR A 232 -12.40 -1.05 15.75
CA TYR A 232 -12.54 0.40 15.63
C TYR A 232 -13.59 0.93 16.62
N VAL A 233 -14.79 0.34 16.65
CA VAL A 233 -15.85 0.71 17.59
C VAL A 233 -15.41 0.52 19.04
N GLN A 234 -14.72 -0.57 19.36
CA GLN A 234 -14.17 -0.77 20.71
C GLN A 234 -13.11 0.28 21.07
N SER A 235 -12.30 0.70 20.10
CA SER A 235 -11.27 1.72 20.30
C SER A 235 -11.84 3.08 20.66
N LEU A 236 -13.04 3.41 20.16
CA LEU A 236 -13.76 4.64 20.49
C LEU A 236 -14.31 4.62 21.92
N LYS A 237 -14.76 3.44 22.42
CA LYS A 237 -15.33 3.30 23.77
C LYS A 237 -14.29 3.34 24.89
N LYS A 238 -13.10 2.77 24.66
CA LYS A 238 -12.05 2.60 25.68
C LYS A 238 -10.82 3.51 25.49
N ASP A 239 -10.91 4.45 24.54
CA ASP A 239 -9.83 5.31 24.07
C ASP A 239 -8.46 4.61 23.92
N ASN A 240 -8.47 3.43 23.31
CA ASN A 240 -7.26 2.64 23.12
C ASN A 240 -6.58 3.01 21.80
N GLY A 241 -5.50 3.78 21.88
CA GLY A 241 -4.74 4.25 20.72
C GLY A 241 -4.20 3.14 19.82
N LEU A 242 -3.73 2.02 20.39
CA LEU A 242 -3.18 0.90 19.61
C LEU A 242 -4.26 0.24 18.74
N ARG A 243 -5.47 0.05 19.27
CA ARG A 243 -6.59 -0.49 18.47
C ARG A 243 -7.01 0.44 17.35
N LYS A 244 -6.97 1.77 17.56
CA LYS A 244 -7.20 2.76 16.49
C LYS A 244 -6.17 2.60 15.36
N ILE A 245 -4.89 2.45 15.72
CA ILE A 245 -3.80 2.25 14.74
C ILE A 245 -3.96 0.93 13.98
N ILE A 246 -4.30 -0.17 14.66
CA ILE A 246 -4.55 -1.47 14.02
C ILE A 246 -5.70 -1.35 13.00
N SER A 247 -6.85 -0.82 13.43
CA SER A 247 -8.00 -0.63 12.54
C SER A 247 -7.69 0.30 11.37
N PHE A 248 -6.97 1.39 11.63
CA PHE A 248 -6.51 2.32 10.60
C PHE A 248 -5.61 1.65 9.56
N GLY A 249 -4.64 0.83 9.99
CA GLY A 249 -3.73 0.12 9.09
C GLY A 249 -4.44 -0.92 8.22
N ILE A 250 -5.42 -1.64 8.77
CA ILE A 250 -6.22 -2.59 7.97
C ILE A 250 -7.09 -1.85 6.94
N LEU A 251 -7.77 -0.77 7.35
CA LEU A 251 -8.56 0.05 6.42
C LEU A 251 -7.68 0.71 5.36
N TRP A 252 -6.49 1.19 5.72
CA TRP A 252 -5.50 1.71 4.79
C TRP A 252 -5.18 0.68 3.71
N PHE A 253 -4.87 -0.56 4.10
CA PHE A 253 -4.52 -1.62 3.16
C PHE A 253 -5.63 -1.80 2.10
N PHE A 254 -6.89 -1.96 2.53
CA PHE A 254 -8.00 -2.14 1.59
C PHE A 254 -8.30 -0.88 0.76
N ILE A 255 -8.25 0.31 1.35
CA ILE A 255 -8.50 1.58 0.64
C ILE A 255 -7.44 1.79 -0.45
N THR A 256 -6.16 1.67 -0.10
CA THR A 256 -5.06 1.94 -1.04
C THR A 256 -4.94 0.89 -2.13
N LEU A 257 -5.32 -0.36 -1.84
CA LEU A 257 -5.34 -1.45 -2.82
C LEU A 257 -6.57 -1.38 -3.76
N SER A 258 -7.61 -0.63 -3.38
CA SER A 258 -8.90 -0.62 -4.12
C SER A 258 -8.79 -0.12 -5.56
N ILE A 259 -7.80 0.69 -5.91
CA ILE A 259 -7.66 1.18 -7.29
C ILE A 259 -7.15 0.09 -8.23
N GLU A 260 -6.13 -0.66 -7.81
CA GLU A 260 -5.47 -1.66 -8.66
C GLU A 260 -6.11 -3.05 -8.56
N SER A 261 -6.93 -3.31 -7.54
CA SER A 261 -7.55 -4.63 -7.28
C SER A 261 -9.06 -4.55 -6.98
N SER A 262 -9.81 -3.85 -7.85
CA SER A 262 -11.29 -3.82 -7.81
C SER A 262 -11.93 -4.16 -9.16
N ILE A 263 -12.74 -3.27 -9.73
CA ILE A 263 -13.62 -3.53 -10.88
C ILE A 263 -12.95 -3.14 -12.21
N ILE A 264 -11.86 -2.39 -12.15
CA ILE A 264 -11.10 -1.94 -13.32
C ILE A 264 -10.22 -3.10 -13.78
N SER A 265 -10.61 -3.71 -14.91
CA SER A 265 -9.91 -4.84 -15.51
C SER A 265 -8.56 -4.40 -16.06
N ILE A 266 -7.52 -5.15 -15.73
CA ILE A 266 -6.16 -5.01 -16.25
C ILE A 266 -5.73 -6.41 -16.72
N LYS A 267 -5.06 -6.49 -17.88
CA LYS A 267 -4.63 -7.76 -18.51
C LYS A 267 -3.97 -8.73 -17.52
N ASP A 268 -3.01 -8.23 -16.75
CA ASP A 268 -2.37 -9.00 -15.69
C ASP A 268 -3.06 -8.73 -14.34
N VAL A 269 -3.61 -9.81 -13.77
CA VAL A 269 -4.46 -9.75 -12.58
C VAL A 269 -3.69 -9.55 -11.29
N ILE A 270 -2.37 -9.72 -11.28
CA ILE A 270 -1.53 -9.63 -10.08
C ILE A 270 -0.15 -9.07 -10.41
N PHE A 271 0.33 -8.14 -9.57
CA PHE A 271 1.70 -7.66 -9.58
C PHE A 271 2.16 -7.27 -8.16
N GLU A 272 3.42 -7.52 -7.85
CA GLU A 272 3.97 -7.26 -6.51
C GLU A 272 4.08 -5.76 -6.20
N HIS A 273 4.40 -4.93 -7.20
CA HIS A 273 4.52 -3.47 -7.02
C HIS A 273 3.22 -2.80 -6.57
N ARG A 274 2.06 -3.42 -6.83
CA ARG A 274 0.75 -2.93 -6.35
C ARG A 274 0.67 -2.91 -4.82
N LEU A 275 1.53 -3.65 -4.14
CA LEU A 275 1.61 -3.67 -2.68
C LEU A 275 2.51 -2.62 -2.06
N TYR A 276 3.23 -1.81 -2.85
CA TYR A 276 4.15 -0.83 -2.28
C TYR A 276 3.44 0.14 -1.32
N LEU A 277 2.36 0.80 -1.76
CA LEU A 277 1.56 1.70 -0.90
C LEU A 277 0.67 0.94 0.13
N PRO A 278 -0.05 -0.13 -0.22
CA PRO A 278 -0.85 -0.90 0.74
C PRO A 278 -0.03 -1.54 1.87
N SER A 279 1.22 -1.93 1.61
CA SER A 279 2.10 -2.55 2.61
C SER A 279 2.34 -1.64 3.81
N VAL A 280 2.29 -0.31 3.65
CA VAL A 280 2.42 0.64 4.76
C VAL A 280 1.36 0.38 5.83
N GLY A 281 0.09 0.28 5.43
CA GLY A 281 -1.03 0.00 6.34
C GLY A 281 -0.98 -1.42 6.91
N PHE A 282 -0.64 -2.40 6.07
CA PHE A 282 -0.50 -3.78 6.51
C PHE A 282 0.59 -3.93 7.58
N ILE A 283 1.80 -3.43 7.32
CA ILE A 283 2.93 -3.50 8.26
C ILE A 283 2.63 -2.70 9.53
N LEU A 284 1.98 -1.52 9.42
CA LEU A 284 1.52 -0.74 10.57
C LEU A 284 0.57 -1.55 11.45
N SER A 285 -0.46 -2.17 10.87
CA SER A 285 -1.43 -2.97 11.62
C SER A 285 -0.84 -4.25 12.20
N ALA A 286 -0.03 -4.99 11.44
CA ALA A 286 0.62 -6.23 11.88
C ALA A 286 1.61 -5.97 13.02
N THR A 287 2.49 -4.99 12.87
CA THR A 287 3.47 -4.61 13.89
C THR A 287 2.76 -4.11 15.14
N THR A 288 1.77 -3.22 15.02
CA THR A 288 1.03 -2.73 16.19
C THR A 288 0.26 -3.86 16.89
N SER A 289 -0.27 -4.82 16.13
CA SER A 289 -0.94 -6.02 16.69
C SER A 289 0.04 -6.90 17.47
N LEU A 290 1.29 -7.04 17.00
CA LEU A 290 2.34 -7.76 17.71
C LEU A 290 2.60 -7.11 19.08
N PHE A 291 2.89 -5.80 19.12
CA PHE A 291 3.10 -5.07 20.37
C PHE A 291 1.88 -5.13 21.29
N TYR A 292 0.67 -4.98 20.75
CA TYR A 292 -0.58 -5.08 21.51
C TYR A 292 -0.77 -6.48 22.12
N GLY A 293 -0.49 -7.55 21.35
CA GLY A 293 -0.61 -8.94 21.81
C GLY A 293 0.37 -9.29 22.92
N PHE A 294 1.63 -8.89 22.78
CA PHE A 294 2.63 -9.08 23.82
C PHE A 294 2.34 -8.25 25.07
N GLY A 295 1.87 -7.01 24.93
CA GLY A 295 1.43 -6.21 26.08
C GLY A 295 0.23 -6.82 26.82
N TYR A 296 -0.63 -7.56 26.12
CA TYR A 296 -1.71 -8.34 26.75
C TYR A 296 -1.16 -9.58 27.48
N LEU A 297 -0.21 -10.31 26.89
CA LEU A 297 0.42 -11.49 27.50
C LEU A 297 1.27 -11.12 28.72
N GLU A 298 2.01 -10.01 28.69
CA GLU A 298 2.80 -9.50 29.81
C GLU A 298 1.92 -9.27 31.04
N LYS A 299 0.74 -8.67 30.86
CA LYS A 299 -0.24 -8.48 31.94
C LYS A 299 -0.79 -9.81 32.46
N ARG A 300 -1.04 -10.78 31.57
CA ARG A 300 -1.60 -12.10 31.96
C ARG A 300 -0.58 -12.98 32.67
N LEU A 301 0.69 -12.93 32.26
CA LEU A 301 1.78 -13.74 32.81
C LEU A 301 2.53 -13.06 33.96
N ASN A 302 2.28 -11.77 34.18
CA ASN A 302 2.96 -10.93 35.18
C ASN A 302 4.49 -10.97 35.05
N ARG A 303 5.00 -10.96 33.81
CA ARG A 303 6.43 -11.00 33.47
C ARG A 303 6.72 -10.10 32.27
N PRO A 304 7.83 -9.35 32.26
CA PRO A 304 8.17 -8.46 31.15
C PRO A 304 8.48 -9.28 29.89
N LEU A 305 7.78 -8.99 28.79
CA LEU A 305 7.99 -9.66 27.50
C LEU A 305 8.63 -8.77 26.43
N TRP A 306 9.05 -7.56 26.80
CA TRP A 306 9.62 -6.59 25.87
C TRP A 306 10.79 -7.13 25.03
N ASN A 307 11.72 -7.84 25.66
CA ASN A 307 12.87 -8.44 24.96
C ASN A 307 12.43 -9.46 23.90
N HIS A 308 11.34 -10.18 24.13
CA HIS A 308 10.80 -11.15 23.16
C HIS A 308 10.17 -10.45 21.96
N VAL A 309 9.47 -9.32 22.18
CA VAL A 309 8.94 -8.50 21.09
C VAL A 309 10.07 -7.96 20.23
N LEU A 310 11.09 -7.37 20.86
CA LEU A 310 12.25 -6.84 20.16
C LEU A 310 12.99 -7.94 19.39
N ALA A 311 13.24 -9.09 20.01
CA ALA A 311 13.84 -10.24 19.33
C ALA A 311 13.02 -10.67 18.11
N THR A 312 11.69 -10.72 18.24
CA THR A 312 10.79 -11.07 17.12
C THR A 312 10.93 -10.07 15.96
N VAL A 313 10.94 -8.77 16.25
CA VAL A 313 11.12 -7.72 15.22
C VAL A 313 12.50 -7.82 14.56
N ILE A 314 13.56 -8.02 15.35
CA ILE A 314 14.93 -8.13 14.84
C ILE A 314 15.07 -9.36 13.94
N ILE A 315 14.56 -10.53 14.37
CA ILE A 315 14.60 -11.76 13.57
C ILE A 315 13.81 -11.57 12.27
N ALA A 316 12.59 -11.01 12.35
CA ALA A 316 11.79 -10.73 11.16
C ALA A 316 12.52 -9.77 10.20
N ALA A 317 13.09 -8.69 10.70
CA ALA A 317 13.86 -7.74 9.90
C ALA A 317 15.09 -8.41 9.25
N PHE A 318 15.81 -9.27 9.98
CA PHE A 318 16.97 -10.00 9.45
C PHE A 318 16.57 -10.96 8.33
N VAL A 319 15.53 -11.77 8.54
CA VAL A 319 15.02 -12.72 7.54
C VAL A 319 14.54 -11.99 6.28
N LEU A 320 13.77 -10.91 6.45
CA LEU A 320 13.28 -10.11 5.33
C LEU A 320 14.43 -9.40 4.60
N SER A 321 15.43 -8.87 5.32
CA SER A 321 16.62 -8.26 4.70
C SER A 321 17.38 -9.27 3.86
N PHE A 322 17.57 -10.49 4.36
CA PHE A 322 18.23 -11.56 3.61
C PHE A 322 17.43 -11.95 2.36
N ALA A 323 16.10 -12.08 2.47
CA ALA A 323 15.22 -12.34 1.34
C ALA A 323 15.30 -11.22 0.29
N THR A 324 15.30 -9.95 0.73
CA THR A 324 15.45 -8.77 -0.13
C THR A 324 16.80 -8.76 -0.83
N TYR A 325 17.88 -9.10 -0.14
CA TYR A 325 19.20 -9.23 -0.74
C TYR A 325 19.21 -10.29 -1.85
N LYS A 326 18.68 -11.49 -1.57
CA LYS A 326 18.54 -12.57 -2.57
C LYS A 326 17.69 -12.14 -3.77
N ARG A 327 16.59 -11.43 -3.53
CA ARG A 327 15.71 -10.93 -4.59
C ARG A 327 16.40 -9.88 -5.46
N ASN A 328 17.22 -9.00 -4.88
CA ASN A 328 17.98 -8.01 -5.65
C ASN A 328 19.06 -8.64 -6.55
N ILE A 329 19.65 -9.77 -6.16
CA ILE A 329 20.56 -10.52 -7.05
C ILE A 329 19.82 -10.94 -8.33
N LEU A 330 18.59 -11.44 -8.20
CA LEU A 330 17.77 -11.79 -9.38
C LEU A 330 17.47 -10.56 -10.25
N TRP A 331 17.15 -9.42 -9.65
CA TRP A 331 16.91 -8.17 -10.39
C TRP A 331 18.16 -7.60 -11.10
N SER A 332 19.36 -7.99 -10.66
CA SER A 332 20.62 -7.47 -11.22
C SER A 332 21.02 -8.10 -12.55
N ASP A 333 20.49 -9.28 -12.87
CA ASP A 333 20.82 -10.04 -14.09
C ASP A 333 19.52 -10.46 -14.79
N SER A 334 19.31 -9.94 -16.00
CA SER A 334 18.11 -10.24 -16.81
C SER A 334 17.95 -11.73 -17.10
N TYR A 335 19.04 -12.45 -17.34
CA TYR A 335 19.00 -13.90 -17.55
C TYR A 335 18.54 -14.64 -16.29
N LEU A 336 19.13 -14.34 -15.12
CA LEU A 336 18.72 -14.97 -13.86
C LEU A 336 17.25 -14.68 -13.53
N MET A 337 16.80 -13.45 -13.78
CA MET A 337 15.41 -13.07 -13.59
C MET A 337 14.47 -13.88 -14.48
N HIS A 338 14.70 -13.92 -15.80
CA HIS A 338 13.78 -14.60 -16.72
C HIS A 338 13.84 -16.12 -16.57
N LEU A 339 15.01 -16.70 -16.28
CA LEU A 339 15.15 -18.12 -15.95
C LEU A 339 14.34 -18.50 -14.69
N ASP A 340 14.41 -17.70 -13.62
CA ASP A 340 13.60 -17.90 -12.42
C ASP A 340 12.09 -17.82 -12.72
N ASN A 341 11.68 -16.92 -13.62
CA ASN A 341 10.28 -16.77 -14.02
C ASN A 341 9.78 -17.96 -14.85
N VAL A 342 10.56 -18.43 -15.84
CA VAL A 342 10.21 -19.61 -16.64
C VAL A 342 10.05 -20.84 -15.75
N ASN A 343 10.97 -21.05 -14.79
CA ASN A 343 10.89 -22.19 -13.87
C ASN A 343 9.64 -22.17 -12.97
N LYS A 344 9.16 -20.97 -12.59
CA LYS A 344 8.01 -20.83 -11.67
C LYS A 344 6.67 -20.65 -12.39
N ALA A 345 6.69 -20.17 -13.63
CA ALA A 345 5.51 -19.89 -14.46
C ALA A 345 5.76 -20.36 -15.91
N PRO A 346 5.91 -21.68 -16.14
CA PRO A 346 6.37 -22.22 -17.43
C PRO A 346 5.39 -22.01 -18.59
N ASN A 347 4.13 -21.68 -18.32
CA ASN A 347 3.12 -21.47 -19.37
C ASN A 347 3.06 -20.02 -19.87
N ARG A 348 3.86 -19.10 -19.32
CA ARG A 348 3.83 -17.68 -19.69
C ARG A 348 4.80 -17.44 -20.84
N ALA A 349 4.27 -17.00 -21.99
CA ALA A 349 5.07 -16.74 -23.19
C ALA A 349 6.09 -15.60 -23.02
N VAL A 350 5.76 -14.56 -22.23
CA VAL A 350 6.62 -13.37 -22.10
C VAL A 350 7.96 -13.69 -21.38
N PRO A 351 7.99 -14.42 -20.25
CA PRO A 351 9.22 -14.93 -19.67
C PRO A 351 10.11 -15.72 -20.64
N HIS A 352 9.54 -16.60 -21.46
CA HIS A 352 10.28 -17.38 -22.47
C HIS A 352 10.90 -16.47 -23.54
N ASN A 353 10.10 -15.59 -24.14
CA ASN A 353 10.60 -14.61 -25.11
C ASN A 353 11.73 -13.74 -24.55
N ASN A 354 11.61 -13.31 -23.29
CA ASN A 354 12.64 -12.51 -22.64
C ASN A 354 13.88 -13.34 -22.27
N LEU A 355 13.73 -14.62 -21.98
CA LEU A 355 14.83 -15.55 -21.75
C LEU A 355 15.61 -15.83 -23.05
N GLY A 356 14.91 -16.07 -24.16
CA GLY A 356 15.52 -16.18 -25.49
C GLY A 356 16.30 -14.92 -25.88
N ASN A 357 15.74 -13.73 -25.63
CA ASN A 357 16.47 -12.46 -25.81
C ASN A 357 17.71 -12.36 -24.92
N ALA A 358 17.64 -12.83 -23.67
CA ALA A 358 18.79 -12.87 -22.77
C ALA A 358 19.87 -13.84 -23.27
N TYR A 359 19.51 -15.01 -23.81
CA TYR A 359 20.44 -15.94 -24.46
C TYR A 359 21.09 -15.32 -25.70
N ASN A 360 20.31 -14.66 -26.55
CA ASN A 360 20.79 -13.96 -27.73
C ASN A 360 21.84 -12.88 -27.36
N SER A 361 21.58 -12.09 -26.31
CA SER A 361 22.52 -11.09 -25.80
C SER A 361 23.85 -11.66 -25.31
N LYS A 362 23.88 -12.96 -24.96
CA LYS A 362 25.06 -13.71 -24.52
C LYS A 362 25.70 -14.54 -25.65
N GLY A 363 25.22 -14.42 -26.89
CA GLY A 363 25.70 -15.17 -28.05
C GLY A 363 25.31 -16.65 -28.08
N GLN A 364 24.33 -17.06 -27.27
CA GLN A 364 23.85 -18.45 -27.20
C GLN A 364 22.66 -18.65 -28.14
N TYR A 365 22.90 -18.59 -29.45
CA TYR A 365 21.83 -18.56 -30.46
C TYR A 365 20.97 -19.82 -30.48
N ASP A 366 21.56 -21.01 -30.32
CA ASP A 366 20.80 -22.27 -30.35
C ASP A 366 19.75 -22.32 -29.22
N ARG A 367 20.14 -21.91 -28.00
CA ARG A 367 19.22 -21.81 -26.86
C ARG A 367 18.20 -20.70 -27.00
N ALA A 368 18.57 -19.60 -27.68
CA ALA A 368 17.65 -18.50 -27.93
C ALA A 368 16.55 -18.85 -28.95
N ILE A 369 16.75 -19.88 -29.78
CA ILE A 369 15.76 -20.39 -30.72
C ILE A 369 14.90 -21.50 -30.10
N GLU A 370 15.47 -22.26 -29.16
CA GLU A 370 14.77 -23.32 -28.43
C GLU A 370 13.68 -22.78 -27.48
N ASP A 371 13.97 -21.65 -26.83
CA ASP A 371 13.02 -20.88 -25.99
C ASP A 371 12.16 -19.91 -26.80
#